data_AF-A0A7K2XK32-F1
#
_entry.id   AF-A0A7K2XK32-F1
#
_cell.length_a   1.000
_cell.length_b   1.000
_cell.length_c   1.000
_cell.angle_alpha   90.00
_cell.angle_beta   90.00
_cell.angle_gamma   90.00
#
_symmetry.space_group_name_H-M   'P 1'
#
loop_
_entity.id
_entity.type
_entity.pdbx_description
1 polymer ?
#
loop_
_entity_poly.entity_id
_entity_poly.type
_entity_poly.pdbx_seq_one_letter_code
_entity_poly.pdbx_strand_id
1 'polypeptide(L)'
;MHVHRAARRSGAPRVTLLTEGTYPHSHGGVSVWCDQLVTGMPDVDFDVLAVTGSGREPLAWDLPPHVSRVLSVPMWGPAPEGRPPRGRAGRQLADAYEKFLTALLDPGAEAGFGPALYALAHAAGDGRLSPFLRSDAAISVLTSVWRRPGIAVREAGPTVHDALTATALLEHALRPLSA
;
A
#
# COMPACT_ATOMS: atom_id res chain seq x y z
N MET A 1 7.61 -3.63 21.18
CA MET A 1 6.87 -4.69 20.47
C MET A 1 6.75 -5.87 21.41
N HIS A 2 5.64 -5.96 22.16
CA HIS A 2 5.44 -7.03 23.12
C HIS A 2 4.64 -8.14 22.43
N VAL A 3 5.30 -9.27 22.19
CA VAL A 3 4.65 -10.48 21.73
C VAL A 3 3.87 -11.03 22.92
N HIS A 4 2.54 -10.93 22.90
CA HIS A 4 1.71 -11.67 23.84
C HIS A 4 1.83 -13.15 23.50
N ARG A 5 2.61 -13.87 24.30
CA ARG A 5 2.77 -15.32 24.21
C ARG A 5 1.70 -15.97 25.10
N ALA A 6 0.65 -16.51 24.49
CA ALA A 6 -0.22 -17.45 25.21
C ALA A 6 0.56 -18.74 25.54
N ALA A 7 0.23 -19.38 26.66
CA ALA A 7 0.88 -20.61 27.11
C ALA A 7 0.63 -21.75 26.11
N ARG A 8 1.72 -22.36 25.63
CA ARG A 8 1.70 -23.39 24.58
C ARG A 8 1.23 -24.74 25.11
N ARG A 9 0.37 -25.45 24.37
CA ARG A 9 -0.02 -26.83 24.68
C ARG A 9 1.03 -27.80 24.13
N SER A 10 1.65 -28.59 25.02
CA SER A 10 2.63 -29.60 24.62
C SER A 10 1.92 -30.77 23.92
N GLY A 11 2.21 -30.99 22.63
CA GLY A 11 1.77 -32.17 21.87
C GLY A 11 0.66 -31.94 20.83
N ALA A 12 0.08 -30.74 20.73
CA ALA A 12 -0.89 -30.42 19.69
C ALA A 12 -0.21 -30.26 18.30
N PRO A 13 -0.85 -30.71 17.20
CA PRO A 13 -0.41 -30.36 15.84
C PRO A 13 -0.36 -28.84 15.68
N ARG A 14 0.62 -28.35 14.92
CA ARG A 14 0.81 -26.92 14.66
C ARG A 14 0.64 -26.59 13.19
N VAL A 15 -0.15 -25.56 12.91
CA VAL A 15 -0.36 -25.01 11.57
C VAL A 15 0.02 -23.53 11.56
N THR A 16 0.68 -23.08 10.49
CA THR A 16 0.90 -21.66 10.23
C THR A 16 0.04 -21.24 9.05
N LEU A 17 -0.85 -20.28 9.25
CA LEU A 17 -1.60 -19.63 8.19
C LEU A 17 -0.78 -18.48 7.63
N LEU A 18 -0.50 -18.52 6.32
CA LEU A 18 0.09 -17.41 5.60
C LEU A 18 -1.01 -16.69 4.83
N THR A 19 -1.23 -15.42 5.15
CA THR A 19 -2.31 -14.61 4.61
C THR A 19 -1.75 -13.33 4.02
N GLU A 20 -2.33 -12.84 2.93
CA GLU A 20 -1.98 -11.54 2.35
C GLU A 20 -3.24 -10.67 2.34
N GLY A 21 -3.16 -9.46 2.92
CA GLY A 21 -4.25 -8.48 2.93
C GLY A 21 -5.56 -8.93 3.58
N THR A 22 -5.57 -10.07 4.29
CA THR A 22 -6.77 -10.76 4.78
C THR A 22 -6.68 -11.02 6.29
N TYR A 23 -6.95 -12.24 6.77
CA TYR A 23 -7.00 -12.57 8.20
C TYR A 23 -5.64 -12.32 8.88
N PRO A 24 -5.58 -11.72 10.07
CA PRO A 24 -6.69 -11.25 10.90
C PRO A 24 -6.90 -9.73 10.83
N HIS A 25 -6.43 -9.06 9.76
CA HIS A 25 -6.40 -7.60 9.67
C HIS A 25 -7.53 -7.00 8.85
N SER A 26 -8.15 -7.78 7.97
CA SER A 26 -9.24 -7.32 7.10
C SER A 26 -10.46 -8.22 7.21
N HIS A 27 -11.64 -7.65 6.96
CA HIS A 27 -12.86 -8.40 6.73
C HIS A 27 -12.95 -8.85 5.27
N GLY A 28 -13.55 -10.01 5.01
CA GLY A 28 -13.74 -10.55 3.67
C GLY A 28 -13.95 -12.07 3.69
N GLY A 29 -14.35 -12.64 2.56
CA GLY A 29 -14.68 -14.07 2.49
C GLY A 29 -13.53 -15.00 2.90
N VAL A 30 -12.30 -14.69 2.47
CA VAL A 30 -11.10 -15.44 2.88
C VAL A 30 -10.88 -15.32 4.39
N SER A 31 -11.03 -14.12 4.95
CA SER A 31 -10.85 -13.92 6.39
C SER A 31 -11.91 -14.65 7.22
N VAL A 32 -13.17 -14.63 6.78
CA VAL A 32 -14.26 -15.39 7.40
C VAL A 32 -13.95 -16.88 7.39
N TRP A 33 -13.48 -17.41 6.26
CA TRP A 33 -13.13 -18.83 6.16
C TRP A 33 -11.94 -19.19 7.06
N CYS A 34 -10.90 -18.35 7.10
CA CYS A 34 -9.78 -18.54 8.03
C CYS A 34 -10.24 -18.53 9.49
N ASP A 35 -11.11 -17.59 9.87
CA ASP A 35 -11.65 -17.49 11.23
C ASP A 35 -12.48 -18.72 11.62
N GLN A 36 -13.33 -19.20 10.71
CA GLN A 36 -14.11 -20.43 10.89
C GLN A 36 -13.21 -21.66 11.03
N LEU A 37 -12.17 -21.77 10.20
CA LEU A 37 -11.19 -22.86 10.25
C LEU A 37 -10.46 -22.88 11.60
N VAL A 38 -9.94 -21.73 12.01
CA VAL A 38 -9.20 -21.58 13.27
C VAL A 38 -10.12 -21.88 14.44
N THR A 39 -11.30 -21.25 14.51
CA THR A 39 -12.27 -21.43 15.60
C THR A 39 -12.79 -22.87 15.68
N GLY A 40 -12.99 -23.53 14.54
CA GLY A 40 -13.49 -24.90 14.46
C GLY A 40 -12.47 -25.99 14.83
N MET A 41 -11.21 -25.64 15.08
CA MET A 41 -10.12 -26.59 15.36
C MET A 41 -9.38 -26.27 16.68
N PRO A 42 -10.05 -26.36 17.86
CA PRO A 42 -9.47 -26.00 19.15
C PRO A 42 -8.32 -26.93 19.63
N ASP A 43 -8.16 -28.10 19.00
CA ASP A 43 -7.10 -29.07 19.29
C ASP A 43 -5.82 -28.85 18.45
N VAL A 44 -5.81 -27.84 17.59
CA VAL A 44 -4.68 -27.44 16.74
C VAL A 44 -4.16 -26.07 17.18
N ASP A 45 -2.85 -25.95 17.38
CA ASP A 45 -2.23 -24.64 17.64
C ASP A 45 -2.00 -23.90 16.31
N PHE A 46 -2.47 -22.65 16.22
CA PHE A 46 -2.27 -21.81 15.04
C PHE A 46 -1.26 -20.68 15.28
N ASP A 47 -0.37 -20.48 14.32
CA ASP A 47 0.35 -19.23 14.11
C ASP A 47 -0.22 -18.55 12.86
N VAL A 48 -0.29 -17.22 12.84
CA VAL A 48 -0.68 -16.45 11.65
C VAL A 48 0.48 -15.56 11.23
N LEU A 49 0.91 -15.70 9.98
CA LEU A 49 1.85 -14.81 9.31
C LEU A 49 1.06 -14.00 8.28
N ALA A 50 0.74 -12.77 8.63
CA ALA A 50 -0.08 -11.90 7.81
C ALA A 50 0.80 -10.89 7.07
N VAL A 51 0.91 -11.02 5.75
CA VAL A 51 1.50 -10.02 4.88
C VAL A 51 0.50 -8.87 4.73
N THR A 52 0.93 -7.69 5.14
CA THR A 52 0.12 -6.47 5.21
C THR A 52 0.82 -5.33 4.49
N GLY A 53 0.14 -4.22 4.20
CA GLY A 53 0.79 -3.06 3.58
C GLY A 53 1.89 -2.48 4.47
N SER A 54 1.51 -2.05 5.67
CA SER A 54 2.37 -1.30 6.60
C SER A 54 2.87 -2.10 7.81
N GLY A 55 2.27 -3.25 8.14
CA GLY A 55 2.57 -4.01 9.35
C GLY A 55 1.96 -3.40 10.62
N ARG A 56 1.10 -2.40 10.48
CA ARG A 56 0.49 -1.61 11.57
C ARG A 56 -1.03 -1.73 11.61
N GLU A 57 -1.58 -2.50 10.70
CA GLU A 57 -3.01 -2.76 10.57
C GLU A 57 -3.50 -3.39 11.89
N PRO A 58 -4.58 -2.87 12.49
CA PRO A 58 -5.13 -3.44 13.71
C PRO A 58 -5.68 -4.86 13.43
N LEU A 59 -5.88 -5.63 14.50
CA LEU A 59 -6.68 -6.85 14.39
C LEU A 59 -8.13 -6.45 14.15
N ALA A 60 -8.76 -7.10 13.18
CA ALA A 60 -10.18 -6.96 12.86
C ALA A 60 -11.03 -8.07 13.49
N TRP A 61 -10.39 -9.09 14.07
CA TRP A 61 -11.01 -10.29 14.61
C TRP A 61 -10.52 -10.58 16.03
N ASP A 62 -11.42 -11.11 16.87
CA ASP A 62 -11.07 -11.66 18.18
C ASP A 62 -10.49 -13.06 17.98
N LEU A 63 -9.23 -13.25 18.36
CA LEU A 63 -8.51 -14.49 18.09
C LEU A 63 -8.72 -15.51 19.23
N PRO A 64 -9.06 -16.76 18.91
CA PRO A 64 -9.15 -17.83 19.92
C PRO A 64 -7.83 -18.05 20.68
N PRO A 65 -7.87 -18.58 21.92
CA PRO A 65 -6.68 -18.74 22.76
C PRO A 65 -5.63 -19.72 22.20
N HIS A 66 -6.01 -20.60 21.26
CA HIS A 66 -5.11 -21.51 20.55
C HIS A 66 -4.43 -20.88 19.33
N VAL A 67 -4.71 -19.60 19.03
CA VAL A 67 -3.85 -18.77 18.17
C VAL A 67 -2.68 -18.27 19.01
N SER A 68 -1.55 -18.93 18.88
CA SER A 68 -0.36 -18.71 19.70
C SER A 68 0.42 -17.44 19.33
N ARG A 69 0.31 -17.00 18.06
CA ARG A 69 1.06 -15.85 17.54
C ARG A 69 0.42 -15.28 16.28
N VAL A 70 0.41 -13.96 16.17
CA VAL A 70 0.23 -13.23 14.92
C VAL A 70 1.49 -12.43 14.62
N LEU A 71 2.03 -12.59 13.43
CA LEU A 71 3.15 -11.83 12.91
C LEU A 71 2.69 -11.07 11.66
N SER A 72 2.62 -9.74 11.78
CA SER A 72 2.38 -8.86 10.64
C SER A 72 3.70 -8.59 9.92
N VAL A 73 3.77 -8.94 8.64
CA VAL A 73 4.93 -8.75 7.77
C VAL A 73 4.60 -7.59 6.81
N PRO A 74 5.25 -6.42 6.93
CA PRO A 74 5.01 -5.31 6.03
C PRO A 74 5.56 -5.62 4.64
N MET A 75 4.72 -5.49 3.63
CA MET A 75 5.10 -5.56 2.21
C MET A 75 5.86 -4.29 1.82
N TRP A 76 5.47 -3.15 2.37
CA TRP A 76 6.13 -1.90 2.09
C TRP A 76 7.39 -1.74 2.96
N GLY A 77 8.55 -1.88 2.33
CA GLY A 77 9.84 -1.59 2.95
C GLY A 77 10.04 -0.11 3.32
N PRO A 78 11.21 0.27 3.85
CA PRO A 78 11.54 1.68 4.02
C PRO A 78 11.46 2.43 2.67
N ALA A 79 11.18 3.72 2.72
CA ALA A 79 11.19 4.52 1.50
C ALA A 79 12.62 4.57 0.92
N PRO A 80 12.78 4.46 -0.42
CA PRO A 80 14.08 4.59 -1.06
C PRO A 80 14.77 5.91 -0.69
N GLU A 81 16.07 5.85 -0.43
CA GLU A 81 16.89 7.04 -0.24
C GLU A 81 17.00 7.83 -1.54
N GLY A 82 17.26 9.14 -1.44
CA GLY A 82 17.42 9.98 -2.61
C GLY A 82 17.34 11.47 -2.31
N ARG A 83 17.38 12.27 -3.37
CA ARG A 83 17.23 13.73 -3.28
C ARG A 83 16.18 14.21 -4.27
N PRO A 84 15.27 15.12 -3.86
CA PRO A 84 14.26 15.64 -4.77
C PRO A 84 14.93 16.37 -5.94
N PRO A 85 14.43 16.19 -7.17
CA PRO A 85 14.98 16.87 -8.33
C PRO A 85 14.72 18.38 -8.23
N ARG A 86 15.63 19.18 -8.79
CA ARG A 86 15.55 20.64 -8.80
C ARG A 86 15.60 21.21 -10.21
N GLY A 87 15.12 22.43 -10.38
CA GLY A 87 15.20 23.17 -11.64
C GLY A 87 14.50 22.46 -12.79
N ARG A 88 15.22 22.23 -13.90
CA ARG A 88 14.67 21.61 -15.12
C ARG A 88 14.21 20.17 -14.88
N ALA A 89 15.01 19.36 -14.19
CA ALA A 89 14.68 17.97 -13.92
C ALA A 89 13.41 17.83 -13.07
N GLY A 90 13.22 18.74 -12.10
CA GLY A 90 12.01 18.75 -11.27
C GLY A 90 10.75 19.07 -12.07
N ARG A 91 10.84 20.05 -12.99
CA ARG A 91 9.73 20.39 -13.89
C ARG A 91 9.37 19.23 -14.83
N GLN A 92 10.38 18.60 -15.44
CA GLN A 92 10.16 17.44 -16.32
C GLN A 92 9.51 16.27 -15.59
N LEU A 93 9.91 16.01 -14.34
CA LEU A 93 9.29 14.97 -13.53
C LEU A 93 7.86 15.32 -13.14
N ALA A 94 7.59 16.59 -12.80
CA ALA A 94 6.23 17.05 -12.52
C ALA A 94 5.32 16.91 -13.75
N ASP A 95 5.80 17.27 -14.94
CA ASP A 95 5.06 17.11 -16.20
C ASP A 95 4.77 15.65 -16.51
N ALA A 96 5.74 14.75 -16.29
CA ALA A 96 5.56 13.32 -16.46
C ALA A 96 4.54 12.76 -15.46
N TYR A 97 4.63 13.17 -14.19
CA TYR A 97 3.69 12.76 -13.15
C TYR A 97 2.26 13.25 -13.43
N GLU A 98 2.10 14.49 -13.91
CA GLU A 98 0.80 15.01 -14.31
C GLU A 98 0.17 14.20 -15.46
N LYS A 99 0.97 13.85 -16.49
CA LYS A 99 0.53 13.01 -17.61
C LYS A 99 0.13 11.62 -17.13
N PHE A 100 0.91 11.02 -16.24
CA PHE A 100 0.61 9.73 -15.62
C PHE A 100 -0.73 9.76 -14.87
N LEU A 101 -0.92 10.75 -13.99
CA LEU A 101 -2.17 10.92 -13.25
C LEU A 101 -3.37 11.20 -14.16
N THR A 102 -3.18 11.99 -15.21
CA THR A 102 -4.23 12.29 -16.18
C THR A 102 -4.67 11.00 -16.90
N ALA A 103 -3.72 10.20 -17.36
CA ALA A 103 -4.00 8.93 -18.05
C ALA A 103 -4.68 7.88 -17.14
N LEU A 104 -4.48 7.95 -15.82
CA LEU A 104 -5.19 7.11 -14.86
C LEU A 104 -6.67 7.49 -14.68
N LEU A 105 -7.02 8.76 -14.90
CA LEU A 105 -8.35 9.30 -14.58
C LEU A 105 -9.20 9.60 -15.80
N ASP A 106 -8.58 9.80 -16.96
CA ASP A 106 -9.23 10.13 -18.22
C ASP A 106 -8.89 9.08 -19.28
N PRO A 107 -9.87 8.25 -19.71
CA PRO A 107 -9.69 7.30 -20.80
C PRO A 107 -9.21 7.96 -22.10
N GLY A 108 -9.55 9.23 -22.35
CA GLY A 108 -9.06 9.98 -23.51
C GLY A 108 -7.56 10.27 -23.49
N ALA A 109 -6.92 10.14 -22.32
CA ALA A 109 -5.49 10.34 -22.13
C ALA A 109 -4.70 9.02 -21.96
N GLU A 110 -5.33 7.86 -22.17
CA GLU A 110 -4.73 6.54 -21.96
C GLU A 110 -3.37 6.36 -22.68
N ALA A 111 -3.26 6.87 -23.91
CA ALA A 111 -2.02 6.81 -24.70
C ALA A 111 -0.81 7.48 -24.00
N GLY A 112 -1.06 8.40 -23.07
CA GLY A 112 -0.03 9.05 -22.26
C GLY A 112 0.52 8.19 -21.12
N PHE A 113 -0.16 7.11 -20.73
CA PHE A 113 0.19 6.29 -19.57
C PHE A 113 1.60 5.69 -19.69
N GLY A 114 1.84 4.94 -20.77
CA GLY A 114 3.12 4.25 -20.99
C GLY A 114 4.33 5.21 -21.01
N PRO A 115 4.34 6.24 -21.88
CA PRO A 115 5.43 7.21 -21.93
C PRO A 115 5.68 7.92 -20.59
N ALA A 116 4.61 8.28 -19.88
CA ALA A 116 4.72 8.90 -18.57
C ALA A 116 5.31 7.93 -17.53
N LEU A 117 4.84 6.68 -17.49
CA LEU A 117 5.35 5.64 -16.61
C LEU A 117 6.84 5.36 -16.85
N TYR A 118 7.27 5.31 -18.12
CA TYR A 118 8.70 5.17 -18.44
C TYR A 118 9.52 6.37 -17.96
N ALA A 119 9.01 7.60 -18.10
CA ALA A 119 9.70 8.77 -17.56
C ALA A 119 9.81 8.74 -16.03
N LEU A 120 8.76 8.27 -15.33
CA LEU A 120 8.81 8.03 -13.89
C LEU A 120 9.85 6.95 -13.54
N ALA A 121 9.93 5.86 -14.32
CA ALA A 121 10.90 4.79 -14.11
C ALA A 121 12.36 5.28 -14.29
N HIS A 122 12.64 6.12 -15.29
CA HIS A 122 13.96 6.74 -15.43
C HIS A 122 14.30 7.60 -14.21
N ALA A 123 13.35 8.38 -13.70
CA ALA A 123 13.54 9.16 -12.48
C ALA A 123 13.68 8.28 -11.22
N ALA A 124 13.07 7.09 -11.21
CA ALA A 124 13.20 6.11 -10.13
C ALA A 124 14.62 5.52 -10.10
N GLY A 125 15.17 5.14 -11.27
CA GLY A 125 16.55 4.67 -11.39
C GLY A 125 17.59 5.72 -10.96
N ASP A 126 17.29 7.01 -11.11
CA ASP A 126 18.11 8.12 -10.61
C ASP A 126 17.94 8.41 -9.10
N GLY A 127 17.08 7.68 -8.38
CA GLY A 127 16.77 7.96 -6.97
C GLY A 127 16.00 9.27 -6.75
N ARG A 128 15.27 9.76 -7.77
CA ARG A 128 14.56 11.06 -7.74
C ARG A 128 13.06 10.92 -7.56
N LEU A 129 12.48 9.78 -7.93
CA LEU A 129 11.02 9.58 -7.92
C LEU A 129 10.42 9.60 -6.51
N SER A 130 10.85 8.70 -5.61
CA SER A 130 10.30 8.64 -4.24
C SER A 130 10.43 9.97 -3.47
N PRO A 131 11.59 10.68 -3.48
CA PRO A 131 11.68 12.01 -2.88
C PRO A 131 10.76 13.05 -3.52
N PHE A 132 10.53 12.98 -4.83
CA PHE A 132 9.59 13.87 -5.52
C PHE A 132 8.14 13.59 -5.12
N LEU A 133 7.71 12.32 -5.09
CA LEU A 133 6.35 11.94 -4.73
C LEU A 133 6.01 12.35 -3.28
N ARG A 134 7.01 12.46 -2.40
CA ARG A 134 6.83 12.92 -1.02
C ARG A 134 6.88 14.45 -0.86
N SER A 135 6.91 15.21 -1.94
CA SER A 135 7.00 16.68 -1.92
C SER A 135 5.66 17.37 -2.09
N ASP A 136 5.57 18.62 -1.62
CA ASP A 136 4.40 19.49 -1.84
C ASP A 136 4.10 19.69 -3.33
N ALA A 137 5.11 19.60 -4.20
CA ALA A 137 4.93 19.70 -5.65
C ALA A 137 4.09 18.53 -6.19
N ALA A 138 4.35 17.29 -5.75
CA ALA A 138 3.56 16.13 -6.18
C ALA A 138 2.11 16.23 -5.69
N ILE A 139 1.89 16.66 -4.45
CA ILE A 139 0.54 16.90 -3.90
C ILE A 139 -0.17 18.00 -4.69
N SER A 140 0.55 19.07 -5.05
CA SER A 140 0.00 20.18 -5.85
C SER A 140 -0.41 19.71 -7.25
N VAL A 141 0.39 18.86 -7.89
CA VAL A 141 0.04 18.27 -9.20
C VAL A 141 -1.19 17.37 -9.07
N LEU A 142 -1.22 16.47 -8.08
CA LEU A 142 -2.36 15.57 -7.86
C LEU A 142 -3.67 16.33 -7.63
N THR A 143 -3.65 17.32 -6.73
CA THR A 143 -4.83 18.15 -6.43
C THR A 143 -5.23 19.05 -7.60
N SER A 144 -4.28 19.48 -8.43
CA SER A 144 -4.57 20.18 -9.70
C SER A 144 -5.33 19.28 -10.67
N VAL A 145 -4.84 18.05 -10.87
CA VAL A 145 -5.49 17.06 -11.73
C VAL A 145 -6.91 16.77 -11.23
N TRP A 146 -7.10 16.50 -9.93
CA TRP A 146 -8.42 16.21 -9.34
C TRP A 146 -9.44 17.34 -9.44
N ARG A 147 -9.02 18.59 -9.65
CA ARG A 147 -9.92 19.74 -9.83
C ARG A 147 -10.31 20.02 -11.27
N ARG A 148 -9.82 19.24 -12.23
CA ARG A 148 -10.17 19.42 -13.66
C ARG A 148 -11.66 19.18 -13.89
N PRO A 149 -12.31 19.95 -14.79
CA PRO A 149 -13.67 19.67 -15.21
C PRO A 149 -13.73 18.32 -15.95
N GLY A 150 -14.84 17.59 -15.80
CA GLY A 150 -15.12 16.39 -16.57
C GLY A 150 -14.49 15.08 -16.07
N ILE A 151 -13.81 15.09 -14.94
CA ILE A 151 -13.31 13.87 -14.29
C ILE A 151 -14.17 13.50 -13.07
N ALA A 152 -14.51 12.22 -12.93
CA ALA A 152 -15.37 11.71 -11.84
C ALA A 152 -14.80 12.04 -10.44
N VAL A 153 -13.47 12.08 -10.31
CA VAL A 153 -12.81 12.40 -9.04
C VAL A 153 -13.16 13.79 -8.54
N ARG A 154 -13.39 14.77 -9.43
CA ARG A 154 -13.80 16.11 -9.00
C ARG A 154 -15.17 16.09 -8.32
N GLU A 155 -16.10 15.30 -8.85
CA GLU A 155 -17.47 15.17 -8.33
C GLU A 155 -17.49 14.52 -6.95
N ALA A 156 -16.53 13.62 -6.67
CA ALA A 156 -16.36 12.99 -5.37
C ALA A 156 -15.87 13.96 -4.26
N GLY A 157 -15.39 15.16 -4.60
CA GLY A 157 -14.99 16.18 -3.64
C GLY A 157 -13.85 15.77 -2.68
N PRO A 158 -12.72 15.24 -3.17
CA PRO A 158 -11.66 14.71 -2.31
C PRO A 158 -10.99 15.80 -1.46
N THR A 159 -10.65 15.41 -0.24
CA THR A 159 -10.00 16.27 0.75
C THR A 159 -8.48 16.31 0.60
N VAL A 160 -7.83 17.20 1.35
CA VAL A 160 -6.35 17.20 1.48
C VAL A 160 -5.85 15.89 2.10
N HIS A 161 -6.61 15.30 3.04
CA HIS A 161 -6.28 14.01 3.63
C HIS A 161 -6.28 12.90 2.56
N ASP A 162 -7.24 12.93 1.64
CA ASP A 162 -7.31 11.97 0.53
C ASP A 162 -6.12 12.16 -0.42
N ALA A 163 -5.72 13.41 -0.69
CA ALA A 163 -4.54 13.69 -1.50
C ALA A 163 -3.26 13.12 -0.87
N LEU A 164 -3.06 13.32 0.44
CA LEU A 164 -1.92 12.75 1.17
C LEU A 164 -1.94 11.21 1.15
N THR A 165 -3.11 10.62 1.34
CA THR A 165 -3.30 9.16 1.32
C THR A 165 -3.00 8.61 -0.07
N ALA A 166 -3.57 9.21 -1.12
CA ALA A 166 -3.34 8.80 -2.50
C ALA A 166 -1.88 8.96 -2.92
N THR A 167 -1.23 10.06 -2.54
CA THR A 167 0.20 10.26 -2.78
C THR A 167 1.05 9.19 -2.09
N ALA A 168 0.72 8.80 -0.85
CA ALA A 168 1.43 7.71 -0.16
C ALA A 168 1.22 6.36 -0.89
N LEU A 169 -0.02 6.04 -1.28
CA LEU A 169 -0.33 4.82 -2.03
C LEU A 169 0.37 4.77 -3.39
N LEU A 170 0.37 5.88 -4.13
CA LEU A 170 1.07 6.01 -5.41
C LEU A 170 2.58 5.87 -5.24
N GLU A 171 3.17 6.49 -4.22
CA GLU A 171 4.60 6.33 -3.93
C GLU A 171 4.92 4.86 -3.66
N HIS A 172 4.14 4.17 -2.83
CA HIS A 172 4.31 2.73 -2.59
C HIS A 172 4.16 1.88 -3.85
N ALA A 173 3.14 2.14 -4.67
CA ALA A 173 2.89 1.42 -5.91
C ALA A 173 4.00 1.60 -6.96
N LEU A 174 4.67 2.76 -6.95
CA LEU A 174 5.71 3.10 -7.93
C LEU A 174 7.13 2.76 -7.47
N ARG A 175 7.36 2.40 -6.20
CA ARG A 175 8.69 1.98 -5.70
C ARG A 175 9.33 0.86 -6.52
N PRO A 176 8.62 -0.17 -7.02
CA PRO A 176 9.25 -1.21 -7.83
C PRO A 176 9.89 -0.71 -9.12
N LEU A 177 9.61 0.52 -9.58
CA LEU A 177 10.26 1.11 -10.74
C LEU A 177 11.75 1.42 -10.53
N SER A 178 12.23 1.44 -9.27
CA SER A 178 13.65 1.62 -8.96
C SER A 178 14.43 0.30 -8.87
N ALA A 179 13.77 -0.85 -9.11
CA ALA A 179 14.37 -2.19 -8.98
C ALA A 179 15.16 -2.60 -10.23
#